data_AF-A0A537BZQ3-F1
#
_entry.id   AF-A0A537BZQ3-F1
#
_cell.length_a   1.000
_cell.length_b   1.000
_cell.length_c   1.000
_cell.angle_alpha   90.00
_cell.angle_beta   90.00
_cell.angle_gamma   90.00
#
_symmetry.space_group_name_H-M   'P 1'
#
loop_
_entity.id
_entity.type
_entity.pdbx_description
1 polymer ?
#
loop_
_entity_poly.entity_id
_entity_poly.type
_entity_poly.pdbx_seq_one_letter_code
_entity_poly.pdbx_strand_id
1 'polypeptide(L)'
;MQAGKEAFRARRAAAWTRERVDNLSKQEIEQLRTNAGNLGEQDLVTLCDEALRALPKGGGKRILPLAKNGKARRLISRGKAFEARGVHLDDVRGSWGGVRSSDGVVVMSLWADAVKSRDGACNYLLWAPNVDGARPWSDTPSGQERLKHCQLALEGAGAEGLLVFGERLDGHLPEEKARSVHGVDPETVLHFKVEKQGDEYWAVWGKKI
;
A
#
# COMPACT_ATOMS: atom_id res chain seq x y z
N MET A 1 26.86 26.98 18.10
CA MET A 1 26.02 25.84 17.66
C MET A 1 25.43 26.05 16.25
N GLN A 2 26.21 26.53 15.27
CA GLN A 2 25.74 26.77 13.89
C GLN A 2 26.11 25.60 12.94
N ALA A 3 27.30 25.01 13.09
CA ALA A 3 27.85 24.02 12.17
C ALA A 3 27.03 22.71 12.03
N GLY A 4 26.36 22.27 13.10
CA GLY A 4 25.56 21.04 13.09
C GLY A 4 24.25 21.15 12.29
N LYS A 5 23.66 22.35 12.21
CA LYS A 5 22.44 22.58 11.42
C LYS A 5 22.72 22.63 9.93
N GLU A 6 23.86 23.20 9.53
CA GLU A 6 24.30 23.26 8.13
C GLU A 6 24.67 21.87 7.59
N ALA A 7 25.39 21.06 8.37
CA ALA A 7 25.70 19.67 8.00
C ALA A 7 24.43 18.80 7.85
N PHE A 8 23.40 19.03 8.68
CA PHE A 8 22.13 18.29 8.58
C PHE A 8 21.26 18.74 7.40
N ARG A 9 21.33 20.02 7.00
CA ARG A 9 20.69 20.54 5.78
C ARG A 9 21.40 20.07 4.52
N ALA A 10 22.73 20.12 4.49
CA ALA A 10 23.55 19.63 3.37
C ALA A 10 23.30 18.14 3.08
N ARG A 11 23.11 17.32 4.13
CA ARG A 11 22.81 15.90 3.99
C ARG A 11 21.38 15.60 3.50
N ARG A 12 20.43 16.52 3.69
CA ARG A 12 19.05 16.43 3.16
C ARG A 12 18.97 16.88 1.70
N ALA A 13 19.66 17.97 1.34
CA ALA A 13 19.78 18.41 -0.05
C ALA A 13 20.53 17.38 -0.91
N ALA A 14 21.57 16.73 -0.37
CA ALA A 14 22.33 15.68 -1.04
C ALA A 14 21.51 14.41 -1.36
N ALA A 15 20.30 14.25 -0.81
CA ALA A 15 19.42 13.13 -1.12
C ALA A 15 18.57 13.35 -2.39
N TRP A 16 18.50 14.57 -2.93
CA TRP A 16 17.67 14.90 -4.09
C TRP A 16 18.54 15.13 -5.32
N THR A 17 18.79 14.06 -6.06
CA THR A 17 19.50 14.09 -7.34
C THR A 17 18.54 14.35 -8.50
N ARG A 18 19.05 14.85 -9.62
CA ARG A 18 18.25 15.10 -10.84
C ARG A 18 17.48 13.86 -11.29
N GLU A 19 18.15 12.71 -11.29
CA GLU A 19 17.57 11.41 -11.61
C GLU A 19 16.37 11.04 -10.72
N ARG A 20 16.40 11.41 -9.43
CA ARG A 20 15.27 11.18 -8.53
C ARG A 20 14.10 12.09 -8.85
N VAL A 21 14.36 13.36 -9.18
CA VAL A 21 13.31 14.33 -9.56
C VAL A 21 12.67 13.97 -10.90
N ASP A 22 13.46 13.49 -11.87
CA ASP A 22 12.95 13.08 -13.19
C ASP A 22 12.05 11.82 -13.14
N ASN A 23 12.14 11.04 -12.06
CA ASN A 23 11.27 9.88 -11.80
C ASN A 23 9.96 10.24 -11.08
N LEU A 24 9.75 11.52 -10.71
CA LEU A 24 8.53 11.99 -10.07
C LEU A 24 7.49 12.44 -11.11
N SER A 25 6.21 12.29 -10.76
CA SER A 25 5.13 12.88 -11.55
C SER A 25 5.15 14.41 -11.44
N LYS A 26 4.52 15.11 -12.40
CA LYS A 26 4.43 16.58 -12.39
C LYS A 26 3.90 17.13 -11.06
N GLN A 27 2.85 16.51 -10.51
CA GLN A 27 2.22 16.92 -9.26
C GLN A 27 3.16 16.72 -8.06
N GLU A 28 3.98 15.67 -8.07
CA GLU A 28 4.96 15.42 -7.02
C GLU A 28 6.14 16.38 -7.08
N ILE A 29 6.58 16.78 -8.28
CA ILE A 29 7.59 17.81 -8.48
C ILE A 29 7.06 19.17 -7.98
N GLU A 30 5.79 19.51 -8.24
CA GLU A 30 5.14 20.72 -7.74
C GLU A 30 5.00 20.73 -6.20
N GLN A 31 4.66 19.58 -5.61
CA GLN A 31 4.59 19.44 -4.16
C GLN A 31 5.99 19.50 -3.50
N LEU A 32 6.99 18.85 -4.10
CA LEU A 32 8.38 18.89 -3.64
C LEU A 32 8.93 20.32 -3.68
N ARG A 33 8.66 21.06 -4.77
CA ARG A 33 9.01 22.47 -4.92
C ARG A 33 8.40 23.33 -3.82
N THR A 34 7.11 23.12 -3.53
CA THR A 34 6.39 23.87 -2.48
C THR A 34 6.99 23.61 -1.10
N ASN A 35 7.28 22.35 -0.79
CA ASN A 35 7.91 21.96 0.47
C ASN A 35 9.34 22.53 0.59
N ALA A 36 10.14 22.47 -0.49
CA ALA A 36 11.49 23.02 -0.54
C ALA A 36 11.49 24.54 -0.34
N GLY A 37 10.52 25.24 -0.95
CA GLY A 37 10.33 26.68 -0.76
C GLY A 37 10.02 27.05 0.70
N ASN A 38 9.10 26.31 1.33
CA ASN A 38 8.76 26.51 2.75
C ASN A 38 9.93 26.23 3.70
N LEU A 39 10.85 25.34 3.31
CA LEU A 39 12.04 24.98 4.08
C LEU A 39 13.28 25.83 3.76
N GLY A 40 13.18 26.73 2.77
CA GLY A 40 14.27 27.59 2.32
C GLY A 40 15.36 26.88 1.52
N GLU A 41 15.07 25.69 0.96
CA GLU A 41 16.02 24.88 0.18
C GLU A 41 16.01 25.30 -1.29
N GLN A 42 16.65 26.43 -1.60
CA GLN A 42 16.61 27.06 -2.94
C GLN A 42 17.22 26.21 -4.06
N ASP A 43 18.24 25.42 -3.76
CA ASP A 43 18.86 24.52 -4.75
C ASP A 43 17.86 23.45 -5.23
N LEU A 44 17.04 22.93 -4.31
CA LEU A 44 16.01 21.94 -4.61
C LEU A 44 14.80 22.55 -5.32
N VAL A 45 14.45 23.80 -4.98
CA VAL A 45 13.43 24.58 -5.73
C VAL A 45 13.88 24.76 -7.18
N THR A 46 15.14 25.14 -7.40
CA THR A 46 15.73 25.32 -8.73
C THR A 46 15.72 24.01 -9.51
N LEU A 47 16.12 22.90 -8.88
CA LEU A 47 16.10 21.57 -9.47
C LEU A 47 14.69 21.14 -9.90
N CYS A 48 13.66 21.41 -9.07
CA CYS A 48 12.27 21.13 -9.40
C CYS A 48 11.76 22.02 -10.55
N ASP A 49 12.13 23.31 -10.57
CA ASP A 49 11.75 24.24 -11.63
C ASP A 49 12.33 23.83 -12.99
N GLU A 50 13.58 23.37 -13.02
CA GLU A 50 14.19 22.84 -14.24
C GLU A 50 13.56 21.52 -14.70
N ALA A 51 13.16 20.64 -13.78
CA ALA A 51 12.44 19.41 -14.11
C ALA A 51 11.04 19.72 -14.68
N LEU A 52 10.32 20.68 -14.09
CA LEU A 52 9.03 21.13 -14.60
C LEU A 52 9.11 21.77 -15.99
N ARG A 53 10.20 22.48 -16.29
CA ARG A 53 10.45 23.04 -17.63
C ARG A 53 10.85 21.99 -18.66
N ALA A 54 11.57 20.95 -18.23
CA ALA A 54 12.01 19.86 -19.09
C ALA A 54 10.90 18.85 -19.43
N LEU A 55 9.78 18.87 -18.71
CA LEU A 55 8.62 18.02 -19.01
C LEU A 55 8.09 18.32 -20.43
N PRO A 56 7.99 17.30 -21.30
CA PRO A 56 7.45 17.51 -22.64
C PRO A 56 6.01 18.02 -22.56
N LYS A 57 5.73 19.15 -23.22
CA LYS A 57 4.40 19.74 -23.36
C LYS A 57 3.49 18.76 -24.12
N GLY A 58 2.87 17.82 -23.41
CA GLY A 58 1.99 16.79 -23.98
C GLY A 58 2.51 15.35 -23.92
N GLY A 59 3.57 15.06 -23.16
CA GLY A 59 4.16 13.72 -23.08
C GLY A 59 3.97 13.05 -21.73
N GLY A 60 2.72 12.90 -21.26
CA GLY A 60 2.46 11.91 -20.21
C GLY A 60 2.86 10.54 -20.74
N LYS A 61 3.71 9.79 -20.00
CA LYS A 61 3.92 8.36 -20.28
C LYS A 61 2.53 7.75 -20.46
N ARG A 62 2.26 7.22 -21.64
CA ARG A 62 1.04 6.46 -21.94
C ARG A 62 1.02 5.26 -21.00
N ILE A 63 0.39 5.44 -19.84
CA ILE A 63 -0.35 4.36 -19.21
C ILE A 63 -1.39 3.99 -20.27
N LEU A 64 -1.20 2.83 -20.91
CA LEU A 64 -2.27 2.25 -21.72
C LEU A 64 -3.53 2.30 -20.86
N PRO A 65 -4.60 2.99 -21.28
CA PRO A 65 -5.79 3.09 -20.46
C PRO A 65 -6.32 1.67 -20.27
N LEU A 66 -6.19 1.14 -19.05
CA LEU A 66 -7.06 0.05 -18.62
C LEU A 66 -8.48 0.54 -18.90
N ALA A 67 -9.17 -0.22 -19.75
CA ALA A 67 -10.42 0.20 -20.40
C ALA A 67 -11.31 1.03 -19.46
N LYS A 68 -11.63 2.26 -19.89
CA LYS A 68 -12.59 3.17 -19.22
C LYS A 68 -14.02 2.68 -19.36
N ASN A 69 -14.28 1.42 -19.04
CA ASN A 69 -15.64 0.88 -18.94
C ASN A 69 -15.89 0.50 -17.48
N GLY A 70 -16.48 1.46 -16.76
CA GLY A 70 -16.93 1.29 -15.39
C GLY A 70 -16.98 2.66 -14.71
N LYS A 71 -18.13 3.01 -14.12
CA LYS A 71 -18.30 4.22 -13.29
C LYS A 71 -17.06 4.43 -12.43
N ALA A 72 -16.54 5.66 -12.33
CA ALA A 72 -15.38 5.95 -11.49
C ALA A 72 -15.60 5.32 -10.11
N ARG A 73 -14.85 4.26 -9.79
CA ARG A 73 -15.04 3.49 -8.55
C ARG A 73 -14.95 4.46 -7.40
N ARG A 74 -16.04 4.60 -6.63
CA ARG A 74 -16.05 5.48 -5.48
C ARG A 74 -15.31 4.78 -4.34
N LEU A 75 -14.00 4.92 -4.35
CA LEU A 75 -13.15 4.37 -3.31
C LEU A 75 -13.49 5.04 -1.97
N ILE A 76 -13.56 4.24 -0.91
CA ILE A 76 -13.80 4.69 0.46
C ILE A 76 -12.58 4.44 1.34
N SER A 77 -12.55 5.01 2.54
CA SER A 77 -11.49 4.72 3.50
C SER A 77 -11.55 3.27 3.97
N ARG A 78 -10.39 2.70 4.34
CA ARG A 78 -10.29 1.33 4.86
C ARG A 78 -11.21 1.08 6.05
N GLY A 79 -11.21 1.98 7.05
CA GLY A 79 -12.09 1.88 8.21
C GLY A 79 -13.57 1.78 7.83
N LYS A 80 -14.05 2.64 6.91
CA LYS A 80 -15.43 2.59 6.42
C LYS A 80 -15.74 1.30 5.65
N ALA A 81 -14.77 0.75 4.94
CA ALA A 81 -14.94 -0.52 4.24
C ALA A 81 -15.09 -1.70 5.21
N PHE A 82 -14.32 -1.73 6.31
CA PHE A 82 -14.50 -2.71 7.37
C PHE A 82 -15.85 -2.55 8.08
N GLU A 83 -16.25 -1.32 8.41
CA GLU A 83 -17.55 -1.03 9.03
C GLU A 83 -18.71 -1.48 8.12
N ALA A 84 -18.62 -1.25 6.80
CA ALA A 84 -19.60 -1.74 5.83
C ALA A 84 -19.66 -3.28 5.76
N ARG A 85 -18.60 -3.96 6.22
CA ARG A 85 -18.55 -5.41 6.43
C ARG A 85 -18.83 -5.79 7.88
N GLY A 86 -19.37 -4.92 8.73
CA GLY A 86 -19.70 -5.24 10.12
C GLY A 86 -18.48 -5.54 11.01
N VAL A 87 -17.29 -5.09 10.61
CA VAL A 87 -16.04 -5.25 11.36
C VAL A 87 -15.59 -3.91 11.89
N HIS A 88 -15.29 -3.86 13.19
CA HIS A 88 -14.61 -2.72 13.81
C HIS A 88 -13.15 -3.10 14.02
N LEU A 89 -12.24 -2.27 13.54
CA LEU A 89 -10.80 -2.50 13.71
C LEU A 89 -10.35 -2.01 15.09
N ASP A 90 -9.53 -2.80 15.76
CA ASP A 90 -8.91 -2.42 17.04
C ASP A 90 -7.96 -1.23 16.86
N ASP A 91 -7.16 -1.23 15.78
CA ASP A 91 -6.36 -0.08 15.35
C ASP A 91 -6.63 0.26 13.87
N VAL A 92 -7.38 1.33 13.61
CA VAL A 92 -7.72 1.77 12.25
C VAL A 92 -6.48 2.08 11.39
N ARG A 93 -5.33 2.42 12.01
CA ARG A 93 -4.09 2.73 11.30
C ARG A 93 -3.22 1.49 11.07
N GLY A 94 -3.08 0.63 12.06
CA GLY A 94 -2.24 -0.56 12.03
C GLY A 94 -2.93 -1.83 11.54
N SER A 95 -4.18 -2.09 11.94
CA SER A 95 -4.87 -3.36 11.69
C SER A 95 -5.11 -3.61 10.21
N TRP A 96 -4.79 -4.83 9.77
CA TRP A 96 -4.95 -5.29 8.38
C TRP A 96 -6.14 -6.23 8.20
N GLY A 97 -6.80 -6.61 9.30
CA GLY A 97 -7.99 -7.40 9.28
C GLY A 97 -8.77 -7.25 10.57
N GLY A 98 -9.91 -7.91 10.62
CA GLY A 98 -10.70 -8.03 11.83
C GLY A 98 -11.72 -9.15 11.70
N VAL A 99 -12.27 -9.58 12.82
CA VAL A 99 -13.27 -10.65 12.88
C VAL A 99 -14.66 -10.03 12.98
N ARG A 100 -15.56 -10.40 12.08
CA ARG A 100 -16.94 -9.96 12.09
C ARG A 100 -17.68 -10.63 13.24
N SER A 101 -18.24 -9.84 14.15
CA SER A 101 -18.86 -10.36 15.37
C SER A 101 -20.12 -11.20 15.14
N SER A 102 -20.79 -11.04 14.00
CA SER A 102 -22.05 -11.74 13.70
C SER A 102 -21.88 -13.20 13.31
N ASP A 103 -20.79 -13.55 12.63
CA ASP A 103 -20.60 -14.86 11.99
C ASP A 103 -19.17 -15.41 12.13
N GLY A 104 -18.26 -14.66 12.78
CA GLY A 104 -16.87 -15.04 12.95
C GLY A 104 -16.02 -14.95 11.67
N VAL A 105 -16.56 -14.38 10.58
CA VAL A 105 -15.82 -14.23 9.32
C VAL A 105 -14.65 -13.29 9.50
N VAL A 106 -13.47 -13.74 9.07
CA VAL A 106 -12.26 -12.94 9.04
C VAL A 106 -12.27 -12.06 7.79
N VAL A 107 -12.32 -10.74 7.97
CA VAL A 107 -12.21 -9.77 6.87
C VAL A 107 -10.78 -9.24 6.86
N MET A 108 -10.13 -9.20 5.70
CA MET A 108 -8.75 -8.73 5.56
C MET A 108 -8.59 -7.76 4.40
N SER A 109 -7.69 -6.79 4.56
CA SER A 109 -7.24 -5.94 3.46
C SER A 109 -6.19 -6.66 2.61
N LEU A 110 -6.36 -6.60 1.29
CA LEU A 110 -5.43 -7.15 0.31
C LEU A 110 -5.02 -6.03 -0.64
N TRP A 111 -3.71 -5.83 -0.84
CA TRP A 111 -3.24 -4.92 -1.88
C TRP A 111 -3.64 -5.43 -3.27
N ALA A 112 -4.35 -4.60 -4.03
CA ALA A 112 -4.84 -5.00 -5.35
C ALA A 112 -3.71 -5.31 -6.35
N ASP A 113 -2.58 -4.59 -6.25
CA ASP A 113 -1.41 -4.77 -7.11
C ASP A 113 -0.55 -5.99 -6.76
N ALA A 114 -0.69 -6.55 -5.55
CA ALA A 114 0.07 -7.70 -5.09
C ALA A 114 -0.66 -9.03 -5.30
N VAL A 115 -1.92 -8.99 -5.75
CA VAL A 115 -2.67 -10.18 -6.15
C VAL A 115 -1.97 -10.82 -7.33
N LYS A 116 -1.47 -12.04 -7.15
CA LYS A 116 -0.90 -12.83 -8.25
C LYS A 116 -2.00 -13.69 -8.84
N SER A 117 -2.23 -13.56 -10.15
CA SER A 117 -3.14 -14.42 -10.90
C SER A 117 -2.34 -15.36 -11.79
N ARG A 118 -2.63 -16.66 -11.72
CA ARG A 118 -2.05 -17.70 -12.58
C ARG A 118 -3.10 -18.78 -12.85
N ASP A 119 -3.31 -19.10 -14.13
CA ASP A 119 -4.18 -20.21 -14.56
C ASP A 119 -5.60 -20.16 -13.97
N GLY A 120 -6.15 -18.95 -13.83
CA GLY A 120 -7.48 -18.69 -13.24
C GLY A 120 -7.51 -18.69 -11.71
N ALA A 121 -6.46 -19.18 -11.04
CA ALA A 121 -6.30 -19.06 -9.61
C ALA A 121 -5.62 -17.74 -9.24
N CYS A 122 -6.10 -17.10 -8.18
CA CYS A 122 -5.47 -15.94 -7.59
C CYS A 122 -4.90 -16.33 -6.22
N ASN A 123 -3.74 -15.76 -5.88
CA ASN A 123 -3.17 -15.87 -4.55
C ASN A 123 -2.58 -14.55 -4.05
N TYR A 124 -2.46 -14.46 -2.73
CA TYR A 124 -1.92 -13.30 -2.03
C TYR A 124 -1.26 -13.75 -0.73
N LEU A 125 -0.04 -13.26 -0.44
CA LEU A 125 0.66 -13.58 0.81
C LEU A 125 0.03 -12.80 1.99
N LEU A 126 -0.61 -13.50 2.92
CA LEU A 126 -1.23 -12.88 4.09
C LEU A 126 -0.23 -12.68 5.23
N TRP A 127 0.60 -13.67 5.51
CA TRP A 127 1.59 -13.60 6.58
C TRP A 127 2.75 -14.56 6.32
N ALA A 128 3.95 -14.16 6.71
CA ALA A 128 5.13 -15.02 6.71
C ALA A 128 6.08 -14.56 7.82
N PRO A 129 6.92 -15.46 8.38
CA PRO A 129 7.86 -15.08 9.41
C PRO A 129 8.91 -14.08 8.90
N ASN A 130 9.41 -13.26 9.82
CA ASN A 130 10.55 -12.39 9.59
C ASN A 130 11.86 -13.18 9.65
N VAL A 131 12.23 -13.81 8.54
CA VAL A 131 13.54 -14.45 8.40
C VAL A 131 14.56 -13.40 7.93
N ASP A 132 15.68 -13.27 8.64
CA ASP A 132 16.80 -12.38 8.31
C ASP A 132 16.41 -10.90 8.07
N GLY A 133 15.34 -10.43 8.73
CA GLY A 133 14.87 -9.05 8.55
C GLY A 133 14.12 -8.81 7.24
N ALA A 134 13.76 -9.86 6.49
CA ALA A 134 13.03 -9.74 5.24
C ALA A 134 11.59 -9.25 5.42
N ARG A 135 11.00 -9.40 6.61
CA ARG A 135 9.60 -9.05 6.91
C ARG A 135 9.41 -8.51 8.34
N PRO A 136 10.08 -7.42 8.76
CA PRO A 136 9.97 -6.88 10.12
C PRO A 136 8.54 -6.55 10.56
N TRP A 137 7.64 -6.37 9.60
CA TRP A 137 6.22 -6.13 9.86
C TRP A 137 5.51 -7.32 10.49
N SER A 138 5.94 -8.56 10.24
CA SER A 138 5.30 -9.75 10.81
C SER A 138 5.37 -9.77 12.33
N ASP A 139 6.42 -9.15 12.88
CA ASP A 139 6.73 -9.13 14.32
C ASP A 139 6.07 -7.94 15.04
N THR A 140 5.48 -7.01 14.29
CA THR A 140 4.71 -5.89 14.86
C THR A 140 3.40 -6.39 15.47
N PRO A 141 2.75 -5.62 16.36
CA PRO A 141 1.42 -5.96 16.87
C PRO A 141 0.40 -6.22 15.75
N SER A 142 0.38 -5.39 14.70
CA SER A 142 -0.49 -5.58 13.52
C SER A 142 -0.13 -6.86 12.74
N GLY A 143 1.15 -7.19 12.64
CA GLY A 143 1.60 -8.44 12.03
C GLY A 143 1.14 -9.67 12.80
N GLN A 144 1.22 -9.63 14.12
CA GLN A 144 0.76 -10.71 15.00
C GLN A 144 -0.76 -10.82 15.04
N GLU A 145 -1.48 -9.70 15.01
CA GLU A 145 -2.94 -9.67 14.81
C GLU A 145 -3.31 -10.36 13.49
N ARG A 146 -2.61 -10.03 12.41
CA ARG A 146 -2.82 -10.64 11.09
C ARG A 146 -2.55 -12.15 11.09
N LEU A 147 -1.53 -12.61 11.82
CA LEU A 147 -1.27 -14.04 11.99
C LEU A 147 -2.44 -14.75 12.69
N LYS A 148 -2.98 -14.17 13.76
CA LYS A 148 -4.15 -14.73 14.46
C LYS A 148 -5.37 -14.83 13.54
N HIS A 149 -5.62 -13.81 12.72
CA HIS A 149 -6.67 -13.84 11.70
C HIS A 149 -6.46 -14.95 10.67
N CYS A 150 -5.22 -15.20 10.24
CA CYS A 150 -4.90 -16.30 9.34
C CYS A 150 -5.16 -17.66 9.98
N GLN A 151 -4.81 -17.82 11.26
CA GLN A 151 -5.05 -19.05 12.02
C GLN A 151 -6.55 -19.35 12.16
N LEU A 152 -7.36 -18.35 12.53
CA LEU A 152 -8.82 -18.49 12.61
C LEU A 152 -9.44 -18.91 11.27
N ALA A 153 -9.02 -18.27 10.18
CA ALA A 153 -9.50 -18.62 8.84
C ALA A 153 -9.04 -20.01 8.39
N LEU A 154 -7.84 -20.45 8.80
CA LEU A 154 -7.34 -21.80 8.54
C LEU A 154 -8.11 -22.87 9.33
N GLU A 155 -8.53 -22.54 10.56
CA GLU A 155 -9.33 -23.41 11.45
C GLU A 155 -10.78 -23.60 10.98
N GLY A 156 -11.22 -22.85 9.97
CA GLY A 156 -12.52 -23.01 9.33
C GLY A 156 -13.42 -21.79 9.38
N ALA A 157 -12.97 -20.65 9.94
CA ALA A 157 -13.70 -19.40 9.78
C ALA A 157 -13.75 -19.00 8.30
N GLY A 158 -14.89 -18.46 7.84
CA GLY A 158 -14.96 -17.87 6.51
C GLY A 158 -13.99 -16.68 6.38
N ALA A 159 -13.48 -16.43 5.18
CA ALA A 159 -12.57 -15.31 4.94
C ALA A 159 -12.97 -14.44 3.74
N GLU A 160 -12.90 -13.14 3.94
CA GLU A 160 -13.24 -12.11 2.96
C GLU A 160 -12.09 -11.12 2.76
N GLY A 161 -11.89 -10.68 1.51
CA GLY A 161 -10.83 -9.77 1.09
C GLY A 161 -11.40 -8.45 0.59
N LEU A 162 -10.89 -7.35 1.15
CA LEU A 162 -11.12 -5.98 0.69
C LEU A 162 -9.92 -5.50 -0.10
N LEU A 163 -10.14 -5.14 -1.37
CA LEU A 163 -9.07 -4.69 -2.25
C LEU A 163 -8.70 -3.23 -1.96
N VAL A 164 -7.46 -3.03 -1.51
CA VAL A 164 -6.86 -1.72 -1.28
C VAL A 164 -6.15 -1.28 -2.55
N PHE A 165 -6.53 -0.10 -3.06
CA PHE A 165 -5.88 0.57 -4.17
C PHE A 165 -5.01 1.71 -3.65
N GLY A 166 -3.80 1.81 -4.17
CA GLY A 166 -2.82 2.79 -3.78
C GLY A 166 -1.46 2.46 -4.35
N GLU A 167 -0.45 3.24 -4.00
CA GLU A 167 0.93 2.99 -4.34
C GLU A 167 1.67 2.45 -3.12
N ARG A 168 2.23 1.24 -3.25
CA ARG A 168 3.10 0.67 -2.22
C ARG A 168 4.43 1.43 -2.20
N LEU A 169 5.04 1.50 -1.02
CA LEU A 169 6.42 1.98 -0.92
C LEU A 169 7.36 0.80 -1.25
N ASP A 170 7.73 0.67 -2.52
CA ASP A 170 8.65 -0.40 -2.96
C ASP A 170 9.98 -0.33 -2.21
N GLY A 171 10.41 -1.48 -1.67
CA GLY A 171 11.66 -1.59 -0.91
C GLY A 171 11.60 -1.09 0.54
N HIS A 172 10.45 -0.61 1.02
CA HIS A 172 10.27 -0.21 2.42
C HIS A 172 9.12 -0.97 3.07
N LEU A 173 9.49 -1.79 4.05
CA LEU A 173 8.56 -2.44 4.97
C LEU A 173 8.34 -1.52 6.19
N PRO A 174 7.16 -1.56 6.83
CA PRO A 174 6.08 -2.55 6.68
C PRO A 174 5.23 -2.38 5.41
N GLU A 175 4.65 -3.50 4.92
CA GLU A 175 3.71 -3.55 3.78
C GLU A 175 2.44 -2.69 3.99
N GLU A 176 2.25 -2.17 5.20
CA GLU A 176 1.23 -1.18 5.55
C GLU A 176 1.58 0.26 5.14
N LYS A 177 2.84 0.52 4.79
CA LYS A 177 3.28 1.82 4.30
C LYS A 177 3.00 1.93 2.81
N ALA A 178 1.89 2.59 2.54
CA ALA A 178 1.62 3.12 1.22
C ALA A 178 2.36 4.45 1.03
N ARG A 179 2.94 4.67 -0.15
CA ARG A 179 3.26 6.01 -0.63
C ARG A 179 1.97 6.83 -0.77
N SER A 180 0.88 6.18 -1.19
CA SER A 180 -0.45 6.76 -1.24
C SER A 180 -1.52 5.65 -1.09
N VAL A 181 -2.59 5.89 -0.32
CA VAL A 181 -3.78 5.02 -0.32
C VAL A 181 -4.88 5.76 -1.08
N HIS A 182 -5.29 5.24 -2.24
CA HIS A 182 -6.40 5.79 -3.01
C HIS A 182 -7.76 5.38 -2.43
N GLY A 183 -7.80 4.21 -1.77
CA GLY A 183 -8.94 3.74 -0.99
C GLY A 183 -9.30 2.30 -1.32
N VAL A 184 -10.43 1.86 -0.78
CA VAL A 184 -10.97 0.51 -0.93
C VAL A 184 -12.21 0.56 -1.82
N ASP A 185 -12.35 -0.40 -2.72
CA ASP A 185 -13.58 -0.61 -3.47
C ASP A 185 -14.61 -1.33 -2.58
N PRO A 186 -15.72 -0.69 -2.18
CA PRO A 186 -16.69 -1.30 -1.28
C PRO A 186 -17.55 -2.38 -1.96
N GLU A 187 -17.63 -2.40 -3.30
CA GLU A 187 -18.49 -3.33 -4.04
C GLU A 187 -17.78 -4.66 -4.33
N THR A 188 -16.45 -4.64 -4.43
CA THR A 188 -15.66 -5.82 -4.74
C THR A 188 -15.17 -6.50 -3.46
N VAL A 189 -15.92 -7.51 -3.00
CA VAL A 189 -15.51 -8.39 -1.89
C VAL A 189 -15.06 -9.74 -2.45
N LEU A 190 -13.84 -10.15 -2.10
CA LEU A 190 -13.30 -11.44 -2.50
C LEU A 190 -13.57 -12.47 -1.42
N HIS A 191 -14.08 -13.64 -1.79
CA HIS A 191 -14.10 -14.79 -0.88
C HIS A 191 -12.87 -15.65 -1.17
N PHE A 192 -12.06 -15.93 -0.14
CA PHE A 192 -10.84 -16.72 -0.29
C PHE A 192 -10.73 -17.79 0.80
N LYS A 193 -9.90 -18.80 0.53
CA LYS A 193 -9.45 -19.75 1.55
C LYS A 193 -8.06 -19.37 2.02
N VAL A 194 -7.76 -19.62 3.28
CA VAL A 194 -6.40 -19.52 3.80
C VAL A 194 -5.74 -20.89 3.69
N GLU A 195 -4.58 -20.93 3.04
CA GLU A 195 -3.72 -22.10 2.98
C GLU A 195 -2.41 -21.81 3.70
N LYS A 196 -1.88 -22.82 4.40
CA LYS A 196 -0.55 -22.77 5.01
C LYS A 196 0.46 -23.51 4.11
N GLN A 197 1.52 -22.83 3.70
CA GLN A 197 2.61 -23.39 2.88
C GLN A 197 3.93 -23.18 3.64
N GLY A 198 4.45 -24.26 4.24
CA GLY A 198 5.55 -24.12 5.21
C GLY A 198 5.09 -23.26 6.39
N ASP A 199 5.79 -22.14 6.64
CA ASP A 199 5.44 -21.15 7.66
C ASP A 199 4.69 -19.93 7.12
N GLU A 200 4.37 -19.92 5.82
CA GLU A 200 3.64 -18.84 5.18
C GLU A 200 2.14 -19.13 5.10
N TYR A 201 1.34 -18.07 5.21
CA TYR A 201 -0.11 -18.10 5.08
C TYR A 201 -0.51 -17.34 3.82
N TRP A 202 -1.32 -17.98 2.99
CA TRP A 202 -1.70 -17.51 1.67
C TRP A 202 -3.22 -17.46 1.55
N ALA A 203 -3.76 -16.34 1.07
CA ALA A 203 -5.11 -16.29 0.56
C ALA A 203 -5.12 -16.88 -0.85
N VAL A 204 -6.05 -17.78 -1.13
CA VAL A 204 -6.24 -18.40 -2.44
C VAL A 204 -7.70 -18.38 -2.86
N TRP A 205 -7.97 -18.06 -4.12
CA TRP A 205 -9.33 -18.05 -4.69
C TRP A 205 -9.29 -18.25 -6.22
N GLY A 206 -10.46 -18.34 -6.86
CA GLY A 206 -10.55 -18.36 -8.33
C GLY A 206 -10.29 -19.70 -9.02
N LYS A 207 -9.81 -20.74 -8.31
CA LYS A 207 -9.82 -22.09 -8.88
C LYS A 207 -11.28 -22.47 -9.22
N LYS A 208 -11.55 -22.73 -10.50
CA LYS A 208 -12.73 -23.50 -10.89
C LYS A 208 -12.63 -24.85 -10.17
N ILE A 209 -13.65 -25.18 -9.38
CA ILE A 209 -13.93 -26.55 -8.97
C ILE A 209 -14.22 -27.34 -10.25
#